data_AF-A0A252DPW5-F1
#
_entry.id   AF-A0A252DPW5-F1
#
_cell.length_a   1.000
_cell.length_b   1.000
_cell.length_c   1.000
_cell.angle_alpha   90.00
_cell.angle_beta   90.00
_cell.angle_gamma   90.00
#
_symmetry.space_group_name_H-M   'P 1'
#
loop_
_entity.id
_entity.type
_entity.pdbx_description
1 polymer ?
#
loop_
_entity_poly.entity_id
_entity_poly.type
_entity_poly.pdbx_seq_one_letter_code
_entity_poly.pdbx_strand_id
1 'polypeptide(L)' 'MADLVTLCPNLNFPLYIVVPESRTNKVKKELKRPTFKNLKLDKKCRYIILEKLLEKWDVIREFATEPSALKSISQSCDTE' A
#
# COMPACT_ATOMS: atom_id res chain seq x y z
N MET A 1 -4.08 -1.95 -12.32
CA MET A 1 -4.46 -2.74 -11.12
C MET A 1 -5.96 -2.88 -10.94
N ALA A 2 -6.77 -1.91 -11.38
CA ALA A 2 -8.22 -2.13 -11.46
C ALA A 2 -8.53 -3.40 -12.28
N ASP A 3 -7.87 -3.58 -13.42
CA ASP A 3 -8.09 -4.73 -14.31
C ASP A 3 -7.82 -6.08 -13.64
N LEU A 4 -6.76 -6.19 -12.84
CA LEU A 4 -6.41 -7.45 -12.15
C LEU A 4 -7.46 -7.83 -11.10
N VAL A 5 -7.99 -6.84 -10.38
CA VAL A 5 -9.02 -7.06 -9.35
C VAL A 5 -10.38 -7.33 -10.00
N THR A 6 -10.65 -6.72 -11.16
CA THR A 6 -11.81 -7.03 -12.00
C THR A 6 -11.78 -8.46 -12.52
N LEU A 7 -10.62 -8.93 -13.00
CA LEU A 7 -10.45 -10.28 -13.57
C LEU A 7 -10.41 -11.37 -12.50
N CYS A 8 -9.94 -11.05 -11.29
CA CYS A 8 -9.85 -11.99 -10.19
C CYS A 8 -10.40 -11.37 -8.89
N PRO A 9 -11.73 -11.32 -8.69
CA PRO A 9 -12.35 -10.67 -7.53
C PRO A 9 -12.01 -11.35 -6.19
N ASN A 10 -11.64 -12.63 -6.22
CA ASN A 10 -11.26 -13.42 -5.05
C ASN A 10 -9.80 -13.24 -4.60
N LEU A 11 -9.03 -12.33 -5.22
CA LEU A 11 -7.67 -12.03 -4.78
C LEU A 11 -7.69 -11.36 -3.40
N ASN A 12 -7.08 -12.06 -2.43
CA ASN A 12 -6.94 -11.63 -1.03
C ASN A 12 -5.47 -11.55 -0.62
N PHE A 13 -4.66 -10.84 -1.39
CA PHE A 13 -3.27 -10.56 -1.02
C PHE A 13 -3.14 -9.08 -0.62
N PRO A 14 -2.38 -8.78 0.45
CA PRO A 14 -2.17 -7.42 0.90
C PRO A 14 -1.28 -6.65 -0.10
N LEU A 15 -1.73 -5.46 -0.52
CA LEU A 15 -1.05 -4.65 -1.52
C LEU A 15 -0.30 -3.49 -0.86
N TYR A 16 0.97 -3.32 -1.20
CA TYR A 16 1.83 -2.26 -0.70
C TYR A 16 2.44 -1.47 -1.84
N ILE A 17 2.21 -0.17 -1.88
CA ILE A 17 2.75 0.75 -2.88
C ILE A 17 3.95 1.47 -2.25
N VAL A 18 5.16 1.22 -2.74
CA VAL A 18 6.34 1.97 -2.29
C VAL A 18 6.43 3.27 -3.08
N VAL A 19 6.45 4.40 -2.37
CA VAL A 19 6.52 5.73 -2.99
C VAL A 19 7.49 6.65 -2.26
N PRO A 20 8.18 7.55 -2.99
CA PRO A 20 8.91 8.63 -2.34
C PRO A 20 7.96 9.62 -1.69
N GLU A 21 8.40 10.28 -0.64
CA GLU A 21 7.59 11.18 0.19
C GLU A 21 6.92 12.28 -0.66
N SER A 22 7.68 12.85 -1.61
CA SER A 22 7.21 13.85 -2.59
C SER A 22 5.98 13.42 -3.41
N ARG A 23 5.77 12.12 -3.60
CA ARG A 23 4.67 11.57 -4.42
C ARG A 23 3.50 11.02 -3.61
N THR A 24 3.56 11.08 -2.28
CA THR A 24 2.52 10.58 -1.38
C THR A 24 1.16 11.20 -1.66
N ASN A 25 1.12 12.52 -1.90
CA ASN A 25 -0.13 13.24 -2.23
C ASN A 25 -0.75 12.75 -3.54
N LYS A 26 0.07 12.40 -4.52
CA LYS A 26 -0.40 11.84 -5.79
C LYS A 26 -1.04 10.47 -5.56
N VAL A 27 -0.40 9.60 -4.78
CA VAL A 27 -0.95 8.27 -4.45
C VAL A 27 -2.30 8.38 -3.75
N LYS A 28 -2.42 9.26 -2.74
CA LYS A 28 -3.69 9.51 -2.05
C LYS A 28 -4.78 9.96 -3.03
N LYS A 29 -4.44 10.87 -3.96
CA LYS A 29 -5.38 11.36 -4.98
C LYS A 29 -5.83 10.24 -5.94
N GLU A 30 -4.91 9.38 -6.37
CA GLU A 30 -5.21 8.26 -7.26
C GLU A 30 -6.09 7.20 -6.58
N LEU A 31 -5.82 6.88 -5.31
CA LEU A 31 -6.61 5.91 -4.53
C LEU A 31 -8.03 6.43 -4.21
N LYS A 32 -8.21 7.76 -4.11
CA LYS A 32 -9.52 8.39 -3.93
C LYS A 32 -10.38 8.40 -5.20
N ARG A 33 -9.87 7.96 -6.34
CA ARG A 33 -10.65 7.91 -7.59
C ARG A 33 -11.85 6.97 -7.43
N PRO A 34 -13.02 7.32 -8.00
CA PRO A 34 -14.25 6.52 -7.87
C PRO A 34 -14.07 5.08 -8.35
N THR A 35 -13.27 4.85 -9.39
CA THR A 35 -12.93 3.51 -9.89
C THR A 35 -12.26 2.65 -8.80
N PHE A 36 -11.33 3.20 -8.02
CA PHE A 36 -10.64 2.45 -6.96
C PHE A 36 -11.55 2.20 -5.75
N LYS A 37 -12.41 3.16 -5.41
CA LYS A 37 -13.40 3.03 -4.34
C LYS A 37 -14.43 1.93 -4.63
N ASN A 38 -14.91 1.83 -5.87
CA ASN A 38 -15.84 0.77 -6.28
C ASN A 38 -15.22 -0.63 -6.15
N LEU A 39 -13.91 -0.78 -6.41
CA LEU A 39 -13.19 -2.04 -6.21
C LEU A 39 -12.70 -2.25 -4.76
N LYS A 40 -13.06 -1.36 -3.83
CA LYS A 40 -12.60 -1.36 -2.43
C LYS A 40 -11.06 -1.37 -2.32
N LEU A 41 -10.37 -0.83 -3.33
CA LEU A 41 -8.91 -0.83 -3.40
C LEU A 41 -8.31 0.20 -2.44
N ASP A 42 -9.06 1.23 -2.09
CA ASP A 42 -8.78 2.15 -0.99
C ASP A 42 -8.54 1.43 0.34
N LYS A 43 -9.27 0.34 0.60
CA LYS A 43 -9.17 -0.46 1.83
C LYS A 43 -8.14 -1.58 1.74
N LYS A 44 -7.90 -2.10 0.53
CA LYS A 44 -6.96 -3.21 0.29
C LYS A 44 -5.52 -2.75 0.05
N CYS A 45 -5.32 -1.53 -0.46
CA CYS A 45 -4.00 -0.98 -0.77
C CYS A 45 -3.49 -0.13 0.39
N ARG A 46 -2.24 -0.38 0.75
CA ARG A 46 -1.46 0.44 1.67
C ARG A 46 -0.27 1.01 0.92
N TYR A 47 0.32 2.08 1.44
CA TYR A 47 1.55 2.63 0.87
C TYR A 47 2.65 2.72 1.91
N ILE A 48 3.89 2.63 1.46
CA ILE A 48 5.09 2.71 2.28
C ILE A 48 5.93 3.85 1.70
N ILE A 49 6.36 4.75 2.58
CA ILE A 49 7.24 5.86 2.21
C ILE A 49 8.66 5.30 2.09
N LEU A 50 9.29 5.49 0.94
CA LEU A 50 10.60 4.92 0.61
C LEU A 50 11.68 5.39 1.59
N GLU A 51 11.69 6.66 1.94
CA GLU A 51 12.65 7.28 2.84
C GLU A 51 12.57 6.63 4.24
N LYS A 52 11.35 6.42 4.75
CA LYS A 52 11.11 5.72 6.02
C LYS A 52 11.45 4.23 5.96
N LEU A 53 11.31 3.62 4.78
CA LEU A 53 11.70 2.23 4.55
C LEU A 53 13.21 2.08 4.59
N LEU A 54 13.95 3.02 4.02
CA LEU A 54 15.42 3.04 4.01
C LEU A 54 15.98 3.22 5.42
N GLU A 55 15.42 4.13 6.22
CA GLU A 55 15.84 4.32 7.63
C GLU A 55 15.71 3.05 8.48
N LYS A 56 14.71 2.21 8.17
CA LYS A 56 14.42 0.98 8.91
C LYS A 56 14.88 -0.27 8.18
N TRP A 57 15.63 -0.12 7.09
CA TRP A 57 15.94 -1.21 6.17
C TRP A 57 16.72 -2.32 6.86
N ASP A 58 17.74 -1.97 7.65
CA ASP A 58 18.58 -2.94 8.34
C ASP A 58 17.76 -3.77 9.33
N VAL A 59 16.87 -3.14 10.09
CA VAL A 59 15.97 -3.81 11.04
C VAL A 59 14.96 -4.70 10.30
N ILE A 60 14.38 -4.23 9.20
CA ILE A 60 13.43 -5.02 8.41
C ILE A 60 14.14 -6.23 7.79
N ARG A 61 15.37 -6.05 7.29
CA ARG A 61 16.14 -7.13 6.67
C ARG A 61 16.45 -8.25 7.66
N GLU A 62 16.73 -7.91 8.91
CA GLU A 62 17.07 -8.88 9.95
C GLU A 62 15.84 -9.53 10.61
N PHE A 63 14.72 -8.81 10.75
CA PHE A 63 13.60 -9.24 11.58
C PHE A 63 12.27 -9.46 10.83
N ALA A 64 12.16 -9.09 9.55
CA ALA A 64 10.93 -9.30 8.79
C ALA A 64 10.83 -10.73 8.24
N THR A 65 10.52 -11.68 9.12
CA THR A 65 10.31 -13.09 8.76
C THR A 65 8.90 -13.35 8.22
N GLU A 66 7.94 -12.47 8.53
CA GLU A 66 6.53 -12.60 8.14
C GLU A 66 6.05 -11.34 7.37
N PRO A 67 5.18 -11.50 6.34
CA PRO A 67 4.54 -10.37 5.65
C PRO A 67 3.82 -9.37 6.58
N SER A 68 3.45 -9.80 7.79
CA SER A 68 2.88 -8.95 8.83
C SER A 68 3.81 -7.78 9.23
N ALA A 69 5.13 -7.92 9.10
CA ALA A 69 6.08 -6.83 9.34
C ALA A 69 5.85 -5.63 8.40
N LEU A 70 5.47 -5.88 7.15
CA LEU A 70 5.14 -4.83 6.18
C LEU A 70 3.90 -4.04 6.59
N LYS A 71 2.95 -4.67 7.29
CA LYS A 71 1.76 -4.00 7.81
C LYS A 71 2.12 -2.89 8.81
N SER A 72 3.12 -3.13 9.66
CA SER A 72 3.55 -2.19 10.71
C SER A 72 4.20 -0.91 10.17
N ILE A 73 4.88 -1.00 9.02
CA ILE A 73 5.55 0.15 8.38
C ILE A 73 4.69 0.84 7.32
N SER A 74 3.58 0.19 6.94
CA SER A 74 2.66 0.69 5.93
C SER A 74 1.64 1.67 6.51
N GLN A 75 1.27 2.64 5.69
CA GLN A 75 0.21 3.59 5.97
C GLN A 75 -1.05 3.19 5.20
N SER A 76 -2.19 3.16 5.90
CA SER A 76 -3.50 3.03 5.25
C SER A 76 -3.84 4.33 4.52
N CYS A 77 -4.59 4.20 3.43
CA CYS A 77 -5.13 5.35 2.71
C CYS A 77 -6.44 5.86 3.34
N ASP A 78 -6.99 5.17 4.34
CA ASP A 78 -8.16 5.59 5.11
C ASP A 78 -7.85 6.90 5.86
N THR A 79 -8.17 8.02 5.21
CA THR A 79 -8.33 9.32 5.85
C THR A 79 -9.67 9.86 5.37
N GLU A 80 -10.66 9.60 6.24
CA GLU A 80 -12.06 10.08 6.26
C GLU A 80 -12.92 9.80 5.03
#